data_AF-A0A8H8TVV0-F1
#
_entry.id   AF-A0A8H8TVV0-F1
#
_cell.length_a   1.000
_cell.length_b   1.000
_cell.length_c   1.000
_cell.angle_alpha   90.00
_cell.angle_beta   90.00
_cell.angle_gamma   90.00
#
_symmetry.space_group_name_H-M   'P 1'
#
loop_
_entity.id
_entity.type
_entity.pdbx_description
1 polymer ?
#
loop_
_entity_poly.entity_id
_entity_poly.type
_entity_poly.pdbx_seq_one_letter_code
_entity_poly.pdbx_strand_id
1 'polypeptide(L)'
;MLLKKTTEEAHPLDPLSPSEISSVAKVLRATFPSNKVIFRVITLAEPPKALLVPYLSAERANLPRPVVPRKAFCQYYLDDRQQFHQLEIDIATKELSAREALPGKHSYTDAEEGVRAEAACLADLKVQDAIKQLDLPENAVIVVEPWTYAPDGLEDMSQRIIMCYIHMRLSSHKDANHFAYPLDICAQMNSDYKVTKVFALPGAESGRMVEWDGTGKKFDRRKIHAGSEYHPDLQTERRETTTPYQVVQPDGPSFDIEGNLIRWEKWRLRVGFNYREGLTIHDVSYDGREVFYRLSLSEMFVPYGDSRSPYPRKAAFDLGNNGAGVNANNLQLGCDCLGSIKYFDAYHNTLSGEPLKLSNVVCCHEQDDGILWKHTNFRTNNAVVTRSRILVLQTVITVNNYEYIFAFHFNQAAEISYEVRATGIMSTNPIPIYAHVQSGTVVAPGVLAPFHQHLFSLRIDPSIDGHKNSLLVEESHALPFRDPTVHNPAGIGYTTTKRIIEHETALDTDVSTARTFKLINENILNAMSGTPIGYKLVPHYSQMLLAHADSL
;
A
#
# COMPACT_ATOMS: atom_id res chain seq x y z
N MET A 1 29.62 -39.58 8.81
CA MET A 1 28.46 -39.34 9.70
C MET A 1 27.87 -38.01 9.27
N LEU A 2 26.80 -38.03 8.48
CA LEU A 2 26.13 -36.84 7.98
C LEU A 2 25.57 -36.07 9.18
N LEU A 3 26.16 -34.93 9.49
CA LEU A 3 25.60 -33.97 10.44
C LEU A 3 24.17 -33.64 9.97
N LYS A 4 23.19 -34.01 10.79
CA LYS A 4 21.82 -33.52 10.67
C LYS A 4 21.90 -32.01 10.49
N LYS A 5 21.42 -31.48 9.36
CA LYS A 5 21.05 -30.07 9.22
C LYS A 5 20.14 -29.77 10.41
N THR A 6 20.67 -29.07 11.41
CA THR A 6 19.86 -28.41 12.43
C THR A 6 18.84 -27.56 11.68
N THR A 7 17.56 -27.74 11.98
CA THR A 7 16.53 -26.80 11.55
C THR A 7 17.01 -25.41 11.93
N GLU A 8 17.38 -24.59 10.93
CA GLU A 8 17.74 -23.20 11.18
C GLU A 8 16.60 -22.56 11.94
N GLU A 9 16.92 -22.04 13.12
CA GLU A 9 15.97 -21.32 13.96
C GLU A 9 15.51 -20.08 13.20
N ALA A 10 14.20 -19.91 13.03
CA ALA A 10 13.63 -18.80 12.28
C ALA A 10 14.11 -17.46 12.87
N HIS A 11 14.52 -16.54 12.01
CA HIS A 11 14.95 -15.23 12.48
C HIS A 11 13.75 -14.51 13.13
N PRO A 12 13.92 -13.72 14.21
CA PRO A 12 12.79 -13.08 14.92
C PRO A 12 11.91 -12.16 14.05
N LEU A 13 12.44 -11.69 12.92
CA LEU A 13 11.72 -10.88 11.92
C LEU A 13 11.16 -11.67 10.73
N ASP A 14 11.44 -12.97 10.60
CA ASP A 14 10.87 -13.78 9.53
C ASP A 14 9.35 -13.86 9.72
N PRO A 15 8.54 -13.64 8.65
CA PRO A 15 7.11 -13.88 8.69
C PRO A 15 6.77 -15.28 9.23
N LEU A 16 5.55 -15.45 9.76
CA LEU A 16 5.14 -16.74 10.29
C LEU A 16 5.17 -17.81 9.19
N SER A 17 5.76 -18.96 9.52
CA SER A 17 5.73 -20.14 8.67
C SER A 17 4.32 -20.77 8.64
N PRO A 18 4.02 -21.61 7.63
CA PRO A 18 2.73 -22.32 7.57
C PRO A 18 2.44 -23.14 8.82
N SER A 19 3.46 -23.82 9.37
CA SER A 19 3.33 -24.61 10.60
C SER A 19 3.03 -23.76 11.83
N GLU A 20 3.58 -22.55 11.89
CA GLU A 20 3.30 -21.61 12.99
C GLU A 20 1.87 -21.10 12.90
N ILE A 21 1.41 -20.73 11.70
CA ILE A 21 0.02 -20.31 11.45
C ILE A 21 -0.96 -21.42 11.86
N SER A 22 -0.76 -22.65 11.36
CA SER A 22 -1.60 -23.80 11.71
C SER A 22 -1.58 -24.08 13.23
N SER A 23 -0.41 -23.96 13.87
CA SER A 23 -0.31 -24.18 15.31
C SER A 23 -1.07 -23.12 16.10
N VAL A 24 -0.97 -21.85 15.72
CA VAL A 24 -1.66 -20.74 16.38
C VAL A 24 -3.17 -20.87 16.21
N ALA A 25 -3.63 -21.19 14.99
CA ALA A 25 -5.04 -21.46 14.73
C ALA A 25 -5.58 -22.62 15.60
N LYS A 26 -4.81 -23.69 15.75
CA LYS A 26 -5.18 -24.83 16.61
C LYS A 26 -5.31 -24.43 18.08
N VAL A 27 -4.37 -23.64 18.60
CA VAL A 27 -4.42 -23.13 19.98
C VAL A 27 -5.68 -22.30 20.18
N LEU A 28 -5.94 -21.33 19.28
CA LEU A 28 -7.07 -20.44 19.42
C LEU A 28 -8.42 -21.17 19.36
N ARG A 29 -8.56 -22.17 18.47
CA ARG A 29 -9.75 -23.04 18.43
C ARG A 29 -9.93 -23.83 19.72
N ALA A 30 -8.85 -24.34 20.31
CA ALA A 30 -8.91 -25.08 21.57
C ALA A 30 -9.29 -24.17 22.75
N THR A 31 -8.96 -22.88 22.70
CA THR A 31 -9.39 -21.88 23.69
C THR A 31 -10.90 -21.62 23.65
N PHE A 32 -11.52 -21.72 22.47
CA PHE A 32 -12.95 -21.47 22.26
C PHE A 32 -13.70 -22.68 21.69
N PRO A 33 -13.77 -23.82 22.40
CA PRO A 33 -14.31 -25.07 21.86
C PRO A 33 -15.81 -25.01 21.58
N SER A 34 -16.54 -24.07 22.21
CA SER A 34 -17.98 -23.87 22.04
C SER A 34 -18.35 -22.83 20.97
N ASN A 35 -17.36 -22.15 20.38
CA ASN A 35 -17.58 -21.06 19.43
C ASN A 35 -16.99 -21.42 18.06
N LYS A 36 -17.62 -20.92 17.00
CA LYS A 36 -17.00 -20.92 15.67
C LYS A 36 -16.00 -19.76 15.60
N VAL A 37 -14.70 -20.08 15.53
CA VAL A 37 -13.65 -19.06 15.33
C VAL A 37 -13.52 -18.76 13.84
N ILE A 38 -13.72 -17.50 13.47
CA ILE A 38 -13.53 -16.99 12.10
C ILE A 38 -12.26 -16.13 12.10
N PHE A 39 -11.19 -16.67 11.55
CA PHE A 39 -9.89 -16.00 11.55
C PHE A 39 -9.86 -14.88 10.51
N ARG A 40 -9.27 -13.74 10.90
CA ARG A 40 -8.98 -12.63 9.98
C ARG A 40 -7.49 -12.40 9.85
N VAL A 41 -6.77 -12.44 10.97
CA VAL A 41 -5.33 -12.24 10.99
C VAL A 41 -4.68 -13.29 11.87
N ILE A 42 -3.65 -13.95 11.35
CA ILE A 42 -2.61 -14.64 12.10
C ILE A 42 -1.29 -14.18 11.47
N THR A 43 -0.62 -13.21 12.10
CA THR A 43 0.62 -12.60 11.58
C THR A 43 1.68 -12.54 12.67
N LEU A 44 2.94 -12.34 12.28
CA LEU A 44 4.02 -12.12 13.24
C LEU A 44 3.70 -10.87 14.08
N ALA A 45 3.74 -11.00 15.40
CA ALA A 45 3.88 -9.85 16.28
C ALA A 45 5.38 -9.52 16.32
N GLU A 46 5.80 -8.52 15.54
CA GLU A 46 7.21 -8.11 15.50
C GLU A 46 7.74 -7.87 16.93
N PRO A 47 8.91 -8.40 17.29
CA PRO A 47 9.36 -8.33 18.68
C PRO A 47 9.55 -6.89 19.16
N PRO A 48 9.32 -6.63 20.47
CA PRO A 48 9.60 -5.31 21.04
C PRO A 48 11.04 -4.86 20.73
N LYS A 49 11.20 -3.60 20.30
CA LYS A 49 12.52 -3.03 19.93
C LYS A 49 13.57 -3.21 21.03
N ALA A 50 13.15 -3.11 22.30
CA ALA A 50 14.01 -3.33 23.46
C ALA A 50 14.64 -4.74 23.55
N LEU A 51 13.99 -5.76 22.97
CA LEU A 51 14.51 -7.12 22.88
C LEU A 51 15.21 -7.37 21.54
N LEU A 52 14.68 -6.81 20.46
CA LEU A 52 15.20 -7.06 19.12
C LEU A 52 16.54 -6.35 18.85
N VAL A 53 16.71 -5.11 19.33
CA VAL A 53 17.96 -4.36 19.10
C VAL A 53 19.19 -5.11 19.62
N PRO A 54 19.22 -5.61 20.87
CA PRO A 54 20.32 -6.46 21.35
C PRO A 54 20.54 -7.72 20.50
N TYR A 55 19.47 -8.35 20.01
CA TYR A 55 19.55 -9.49 19.10
C TYR A 55 20.26 -9.14 17.81
N LEU A 56 19.82 -8.07 17.13
CA LEU A 56 20.37 -7.66 15.84
C LEU A 56 21.82 -7.19 15.98
N SER A 57 22.15 -6.48 17.06
CA SER A 57 23.53 -6.08 17.35
C SER A 57 24.44 -7.29 17.56
N ALA A 58 23.99 -8.31 18.32
CA ALA A 58 24.73 -9.55 18.49
C ALA A 58 24.87 -10.30 17.16
N GLU A 59 23.81 -10.36 16.34
CA GLU A 59 23.84 -10.98 15.03
C GLU A 59 24.85 -10.32 14.09
N ARG A 60 24.81 -8.98 13.95
CA ARG A 60 25.75 -8.23 13.10
C ARG A 60 27.21 -8.42 13.55
N ALA A 61 27.44 -8.54 14.85
CA ALA A 61 28.76 -8.77 15.44
C ALA A 61 29.19 -10.25 15.46
N ASN A 62 28.35 -11.17 14.95
CA ASN A 62 28.56 -12.62 15.02
C ASN A 62 28.81 -13.13 16.46
N LEU A 63 28.05 -12.59 17.41
CA LEU A 63 28.07 -12.94 18.83
C LEU A 63 26.86 -13.82 19.20
N PRO A 64 26.89 -14.51 20.36
CA PRO A 64 25.73 -15.23 20.87
C PRO A 64 24.51 -14.31 20.97
N ARG A 65 23.40 -14.75 20.35
CA ARG A 65 22.18 -13.97 20.24
C ARG A 65 21.30 -14.18 21.48
N PRO A 66 20.79 -13.12 22.14
CA PRO A 66 19.80 -13.26 23.19
C PRO A 66 18.52 -13.93 22.67
N VAL A 67 17.77 -14.58 23.55
CA VAL A 67 16.48 -15.18 23.18
C VAL A 67 15.45 -14.07 23.00
N VAL A 68 14.73 -14.11 21.88
CA VAL A 68 13.63 -13.20 21.58
C VAL A 68 12.35 -14.03 21.46
N PRO A 69 11.31 -13.79 22.28
CA PRO A 69 10.04 -14.48 22.17
C PRO A 69 9.43 -14.28 20.79
N ARG A 70 9.00 -15.38 20.16
CA ARG A 70 8.35 -15.36 18.85
C ARG A 70 6.85 -15.49 19.03
N LYS A 71 6.11 -14.43 18.71
CA LYS A 71 4.68 -14.32 18.97
C LYS A 71 3.89 -14.12 17.69
N ALA A 72 2.65 -14.60 17.70
CA ALA A 72 1.68 -14.35 16.65
C ALA A 72 0.59 -13.40 17.14
N PHE A 73 0.35 -12.31 16.41
CA PHE A 73 -0.80 -11.44 16.59
C PHE A 73 -2.00 -12.03 15.85
N CYS A 74 -3.13 -12.14 16.55
CA CYS A 74 -4.34 -12.75 16.05
C CYS A 74 -5.51 -11.76 16.09
N GLN A 75 -6.27 -11.67 14.99
CA GLN A 75 -7.59 -11.04 14.95
C GLN A 75 -8.63 -12.02 14.42
N TYR A 76 -9.77 -12.09 15.08
CA TYR A 76 -10.79 -13.11 14.78
C TYR A 76 -12.17 -12.67 15.27
N TYR A 77 -13.20 -13.27 14.67
CA TYR A 77 -14.56 -13.21 15.18
C TYR A 77 -14.95 -14.52 15.87
N LEU A 78 -15.86 -14.43 16.83
CA LEU A 78 -16.57 -15.58 17.40
C LEU A 78 -18.00 -15.61 16.86
N ASP A 79 -18.42 -16.79 16.40
CA ASP A 79 -19.78 -17.13 15.93
C ASP A 79 -20.31 -16.32 14.74
N ASP A 80 -20.83 -15.11 14.97
CA ASP A 80 -21.72 -14.36 14.07
C ASP A 80 -21.08 -13.11 13.44
N ARG A 81 -19.74 -13.01 13.42
CA ARG A 81 -19.00 -11.84 12.90
C ARG A 81 -19.33 -10.50 13.60
N GLN A 82 -19.98 -10.52 14.77
CA GLN A 82 -20.24 -9.31 15.57
C GLN A 82 -19.24 -9.14 16.71
N GLN A 83 -18.67 -10.25 17.21
CA GLN A 83 -17.72 -10.24 18.31
C GLN A 83 -16.29 -10.25 17.78
N PHE A 84 -15.74 -9.07 17.48
CA PHE A 84 -14.36 -8.93 17.01
C PHE A 84 -13.38 -8.88 18.17
N HIS A 85 -12.31 -9.66 18.08
CA HIS A 85 -11.31 -9.79 19.14
C HIS A 85 -9.89 -9.75 18.59
N GLN A 86 -8.94 -9.38 19.46
CA GLN A 86 -7.53 -9.57 19.21
C GLN A 86 -6.77 -10.07 20.45
N LEU A 87 -5.65 -10.76 20.21
CA LEU A 87 -4.68 -11.17 21.22
C LEU A 87 -3.36 -11.59 20.55
N GLU A 88 -2.33 -11.80 21.36
CA GLU A 88 -1.08 -12.43 20.95
C GLU A 88 -0.95 -13.85 21.52
N ILE A 89 -0.28 -14.74 20.78
CA ILE A 89 0.05 -16.11 21.21
C ILE A 89 1.56 -16.30 21.10
N ASP A 90 2.22 -16.71 22.19
CA ASP A 90 3.60 -17.17 22.13
C ASP A 90 3.68 -18.52 21.42
N ILE A 91 4.48 -18.60 20.36
CA ILE A 91 4.53 -19.78 19.50
C ILE A 91 5.18 -20.96 20.21
N ALA A 92 6.14 -20.73 21.10
CA ALA A 92 6.84 -21.80 21.79
C ALA A 92 6.00 -22.33 22.97
N THR A 93 5.58 -21.42 23.87
CA THR A 93 4.88 -21.81 25.11
C THR A 93 3.39 -22.06 24.90
N LYS A 94 2.82 -21.57 23.79
CA LYS A 94 1.37 -21.56 23.50
C LYS A 94 0.56 -20.73 24.48
N GLU A 95 1.21 -19.85 25.24
CA GLU A 95 0.55 -18.92 26.16
C GLU A 95 -0.10 -17.77 25.39
N LEU A 96 -1.28 -17.36 25.84
CA LEU A 96 -2.06 -16.28 25.25
C LEU A 96 -1.91 -15.01 26.08
N SER A 97 -1.83 -13.86 25.44
CA SER A 97 -2.01 -12.57 26.11
C SER A 97 -3.45 -12.38 26.60
N ALA A 98 -3.69 -11.32 27.35
CA ALA A 98 -5.05 -10.88 27.63
C ALA A 98 -5.81 -10.64 26.31
N ARG A 99 -7.04 -11.16 26.24
CA ARG A 99 -7.95 -10.95 25.11
C ARG A 99 -8.50 -9.54 25.16
N GLU A 100 -8.43 -8.83 24.04
CA GLU A 100 -9.10 -7.54 23.85
C GLU A 100 -10.36 -7.74 22.99
N ALA A 101 -11.50 -7.25 23.47
CA ALA A 101 -12.72 -7.13 22.67
C ALA A 101 -12.73 -5.79 21.93
N LEU A 102 -13.13 -5.80 20.67
CA LEU A 102 -13.03 -4.67 19.76
C LEU A 102 -14.43 -4.23 19.27
N PRO A 103 -15.33 -3.79 20.18
CA PRO A 103 -16.68 -3.38 19.80
C PRO A 103 -16.62 -2.20 18.82
N GLY A 104 -17.42 -2.27 17.75
CA GLY A 104 -17.51 -1.24 16.72
C GLY A 104 -16.28 -1.14 15.80
N LYS A 105 -15.31 -2.04 15.93
CA LYS A 105 -14.19 -2.15 15.00
C LYS A 105 -14.42 -3.36 14.08
N HIS A 106 -14.01 -3.21 12.83
CA HIS A 106 -14.18 -4.23 11.81
C HIS A 106 -12.83 -4.63 11.23
N SER A 107 -12.71 -5.88 10.80
CA SER A 107 -11.56 -6.32 10.04
C SER A 107 -11.55 -5.73 8.63
N TYR A 108 -10.42 -5.86 7.94
CA TYR A 108 -10.29 -5.54 6.52
C TYR A 108 -11.28 -6.34 5.66
N THR A 109 -11.57 -5.85 4.45
CA THR A 109 -12.36 -6.50 3.42
C THR A 109 -11.44 -7.24 2.44
N ASP A 110 -11.84 -8.44 2.00
CA ASP A 110 -11.11 -9.21 0.99
C ASP A 110 -12.00 -9.62 -0.18
N ALA A 111 -11.38 -10.18 -1.23
CA ALA A 111 -12.08 -10.63 -2.43
C ALA A 111 -13.16 -11.69 -2.16
N GLU A 112 -13.00 -12.56 -1.15
CA GLU A 112 -14.01 -13.56 -0.79
C GLU A 112 -15.25 -12.89 -0.19
N GLU A 113 -15.06 -11.84 0.62
CA GLU A 113 -16.16 -11.00 1.08
C GLU A 113 -16.82 -10.21 -0.07
N GLY A 114 -16.03 -9.72 -1.03
CA GLY A 114 -16.53 -9.04 -2.23
C GLY A 114 -17.46 -9.94 -3.07
N VAL A 115 -17.01 -11.15 -3.41
CA VAL A 115 -17.81 -12.13 -4.19
C VAL A 115 -19.11 -12.49 -3.47
N ARG A 116 -19.08 -12.63 -2.14
CA ARG A 116 -20.30 -12.88 -1.35
C ARG A 116 -21.27 -11.69 -1.37
N ALA A 117 -20.75 -10.47 -1.23
CA ALA A 117 -21.55 -9.26 -1.28
C ALA A 117 -22.20 -9.07 -2.66
N GLU A 118 -21.45 -9.27 -3.74
CA GLU A 118 -21.99 -9.25 -5.11
C GLU A 118 -23.11 -10.27 -5.29
N ALA A 119 -22.87 -11.54 -4.95
CA ALA A 119 -23.87 -12.60 -5.10
C ALA A 119 -25.15 -12.30 -4.30
N ALA A 120 -25.03 -11.81 -3.07
CA ALA A 120 -26.18 -11.47 -2.25
C ALA A 120 -26.93 -10.21 -2.74
N CYS A 121 -26.20 -9.20 -3.24
CA CYS A 121 -26.79 -8.01 -3.86
C CYS A 121 -27.62 -8.37 -5.10
N LEU A 122 -27.07 -9.20 -5.99
CA LEU A 122 -27.75 -9.66 -7.21
C LEU A 122 -28.96 -10.57 -6.92
N ALA A 123 -28.97 -11.27 -5.78
CA ALA A 123 -30.07 -12.12 -5.36
C ALA A 123 -31.25 -11.34 -4.73
N ASP A 124 -31.04 -10.09 -4.33
CA ASP A 124 -32.07 -9.29 -3.66
C ASP A 124 -33.18 -8.84 -4.64
N LEU A 125 -34.43 -9.02 -4.24
CA LEU A 125 -35.60 -8.72 -5.08
C LEU A 125 -35.74 -7.22 -5.38
N LYS A 126 -35.41 -6.33 -4.44
CA LYS A 126 -35.49 -4.88 -4.66
C LYS A 126 -34.42 -4.44 -5.65
N VAL A 127 -33.21 -5.00 -5.54
CA VAL A 127 -32.12 -4.74 -6.50
C VAL A 127 -32.50 -5.25 -7.90
N GLN A 128 -33.03 -6.47 -8.00
CA GLN A 128 -33.51 -7.02 -9.27
C GLN A 128 -34.60 -6.17 -9.91
N ASP A 129 -35.56 -5.68 -9.12
CA ASP A 129 -36.63 -4.82 -9.62
C ASP A 129 -36.10 -3.45 -10.06
N ALA A 130 -35.17 -2.85 -9.32
CA ALA A 130 -34.49 -1.63 -9.73
C ALA A 130 -33.73 -1.81 -11.06
N ILE A 131 -33.01 -2.93 -11.23
CA ILE A 131 -32.31 -3.27 -12.48
C ILE A 131 -33.29 -3.45 -13.65
N LYS A 132 -34.42 -4.15 -13.45
CA LYS A 132 -35.44 -4.33 -14.50
C LYS A 132 -35.97 -2.99 -15.02
N GLN A 133 -36.18 -2.01 -14.14
CA GLN A 133 -36.67 -0.68 -14.52
C GLN A 133 -35.69 0.10 -15.41
N LEU A 134 -34.40 -0.25 -15.38
CA LEU A 134 -33.40 0.36 -16.25
C LEU A 134 -33.57 -0.06 -17.72
N ASP A 135 -34.33 -1.11 -18.05
CA ASP A 135 -34.59 -1.51 -19.45
C ASP A 135 -33.28 -1.69 -20.25
N LEU A 136 -32.34 -2.42 -19.65
CA LEU A 136 -30.97 -2.60 -20.15
C LEU A 136 -30.92 -3.37 -21.47
N PRO A 137 -29.84 -3.25 -22.27
CA PRO A 137 -29.62 -4.11 -23.44
C PRO A 137 -29.70 -5.60 -23.09
N GLU A 138 -30.21 -6.43 -24.00
CA GLU A 138 -30.38 -7.88 -23.77
C GLU A 138 -29.05 -8.60 -23.46
N ASN A 139 -27.93 -8.09 -23.95
CA ASN A 139 -26.59 -8.62 -23.73
C ASN A 139 -25.88 -8.01 -22.50
N ALA A 140 -26.57 -7.21 -21.68
CA ALA A 140 -25.99 -6.62 -20.48
C ALA A 140 -25.78 -7.69 -19.39
N VAL A 141 -24.56 -7.73 -18.85
CA VAL A 141 -24.23 -8.52 -17.67
C VAL A 141 -23.94 -7.56 -16.54
N ILE A 142 -24.72 -7.65 -15.46
CA ILE A 142 -24.54 -6.81 -14.26
C ILE A 142 -23.29 -7.25 -13.52
N VAL A 143 -22.53 -6.27 -13.05
CA VAL A 143 -21.37 -6.46 -12.16
C VAL A 143 -21.57 -5.55 -10.96
N VAL A 144 -21.37 -6.08 -9.76
CA VAL A 144 -21.49 -5.30 -8.52
C VAL A 144 -20.12 -5.09 -7.91
N GLU A 145 -19.82 -3.84 -7.59
CA GLU A 145 -18.58 -3.42 -6.94
C GLU A 145 -18.85 -3.07 -5.47
N PRO A 146 -18.56 -3.98 -4.52
CA PRO A 146 -18.77 -3.74 -3.10
C PRO A 146 -17.63 -2.92 -2.51
N TRP A 147 -17.97 -1.84 -1.81
CA TRP A 147 -17.06 -0.92 -1.17
C TRP A 147 -17.35 -0.87 0.32
N THR A 148 -16.28 -0.74 1.12
CA THR A 148 -16.43 -0.40 2.54
C THR A 148 -17.07 0.98 2.65
N TYR A 149 -18.06 1.13 3.51
CA TYR A 149 -18.68 2.42 3.80
C TYR A 149 -17.72 3.27 4.66
N ALA A 150 -17.18 4.37 4.12
CA ALA A 150 -16.41 5.30 4.92
C ALA A 150 -17.35 6.15 5.82
N PRO A 151 -16.94 6.48 7.05
CA PRO A 151 -17.75 7.28 7.96
C PRO A 151 -18.21 8.60 7.34
N ASP A 152 -19.51 8.89 7.42
CA ASP A 152 -20.09 10.16 6.97
C ASP A 152 -20.95 10.85 8.05
N GLY A 153 -20.97 10.29 9.26
CA GLY A 153 -21.73 10.81 10.40
C GLY A 153 -23.24 10.57 10.32
N LEU A 154 -23.72 9.85 9.28
CA LEU A 154 -25.14 9.58 9.08
C LEU A 154 -25.56 8.18 9.53
N GLU A 155 -24.64 7.23 9.51
CA GLU A 155 -24.89 5.83 9.90
C GLU A 155 -24.05 5.45 11.13
N ASP A 156 -24.52 4.47 11.91
CA ASP A 156 -23.77 3.94 13.05
C ASP A 156 -22.63 3.02 12.56
N MET A 157 -21.41 3.56 12.54
CA MET A 157 -20.21 2.84 12.12
C MET A 157 -19.78 1.73 13.09
N SER A 158 -20.45 1.58 14.25
CA SER A 158 -20.30 0.37 15.07
C SER A 158 -20.76 -0.89 14.33
N GLN A 159 -21.64 -0.71 13.34
CA GLN A 159 -22.09 -1.76 12.43
C GLN A 159 -21.31 -1.67 11.11
N ARG A 160 -20.90 -2.81 10.56
CA ARG A 160 -20.25 -2.83 9.25
C ARG A 160 -21.30 -2.60 8.16
N ILE A 161 -21.03 -1.65 7.28
CA ILE A 161 -21.87 -1.32 6.13
C ILE A 161 -21.06 -1.48 4.85
N ILE A 162 -21.70 -2.07 3.83
CA ILE A 162 -21.13 -2.26 2.50
C ILE A 162 -21.98 -1.47 1.50
N MET A 163 -21.33 -0.66 0.66
CA MET A 163 -21.95 0.02 -0.48
C MET A 163 -21.68 -0.74 -1.76
N CYS A 164 -22.72 -1.21 -2.43
CA CYS A 164 -22.64 -1.92 -3.69
C CYS A 164 -22.93 -0.96 -4.86
N TYR A 165 -21.88 -0.55 -5.56
CA TYR A 165 -21.99 0.24 -6.79
C TYR A 165 -22.24 -0.69 -7.97
N ILE A 166 -23.28 -0.41 -8.76
CA ILE A 166 -23.72 -1.33 -9.80
C ILE A 166 -23.23 -0.84 -11.16
N HIS A 167 -22.58 -1.74 -11.89
CA HIS A 167 -22.07 -1.54 -13.23
C HIS A 167 -22.67 -2.59 -14.18
N MET A 168 -22.39 -2.46 -15.47
CA MET A 168 -22.62 -3.56 -16.42
C MET A 168 -21.47 -3.70 -17.39
N ARG A 169 -21.35 -4.87 -18.03
CA ARG A 169 -20.58 -5.05 -19.25
C ARG A 169 -21.52 -5.45 -20.39
N LEU A 170 -21.20 -4.99 -21.60
CA LEU A 170 -21.96 -5.28 -22.82
C LEU A 170 -21.22 -6.29 -23.72
N SER A 171 -20.59 -7.28 -23.10
CA SER A 171 -19.82 -8.32 -23.77
C SER A 171 -19.90 -9.62 -22.96
N SER A 172 -19.93 -10.75 -23.66
CA SER A 172 -19.85 -12.07 -23.02
C SER A 172 -18.46 -12.36 -22.44
N HIS A 173 -17.42 -11.64 -22.87
CA HIS A 173 -16.07 -11.75 -22.34
C HIS A 173 -16.05 -11.39 -20.85
N LYS A 174 -15.57 -12.29 -19.99
CA LYS A 174 -15.65 -12.11 -18.53
C LYS A 174 -14.86 -10.90 -18.03
N ASP A 175 -13.75 -10.60 -18.70
CA ASP A 175 -12.88 -9.46 -18.38
C ASP A 175 -13.18 -8.21 -19.22
N ALA A 176 -14.39 -8.09 -19.77
CA ALA A 176 -14.80 -6.84 -20.40
C ALA A 176 -14.93 -5.73 -19.35
N ASN A 177 -14.65 -4.50 -19.75
CA ASN A 177 -14.58 -3.36 -18.86
C ASN A 177 -15.96 -2.93 -18.36
N HIS A 178 -16.36 -3.37 -17.16
CA HIS A 178 -17.63 -2.96 -16.56
C HIS A 178 -17.60 -1.50 -16.03
N PHE A 179 -16.43 -0.94 -15.73
CA PHE A 179 -16.27 0.48 -15.38
C PHE A 179 -16.63 1.42 -16.55
N ALA A 180 -16.72 0.90 -17.77
CA ALA A 180 -17.24 1.65 -18.91
C ALA A 180 -18.76 1.92 -18.82
N TYR A 181 -19.49 1.25 -17.92
CA TYR A 181 -20.94 1.40 -17.81
C TYR A 181 -21.44 1.41 -16.35
N PRO A 182 -21.11 2.45 -15.57
CA PRO A 182 -21.72 2.66 -14.27
C PRO A 182 -23.23 2.90 -14.43
N LEU A 183 -24.03 2.25 -13.58
CA LEU A 183 -25.49 2.38 -13.57
C LEU A 183 -25.95 3.39 -12.54
N ASP A 184 -27.12 3.98 -12.78
CA ASP A 184 -27.68 5.09 -11.99
C ASP A 184 -28.31 4.62 -10.66
N ILE A 185 -27.91 3.46 -10.13
CA ILE A 185 -28.41 2.84 -8.89
C ILE A 185 -27.27 2.25 -8.05
N CYS A 186 -27.46 2.17 -6.74
CA CYS A 186 -26.59 1.43 -5.82
C CYS A 186 -27.40 0.79 -4.68
N ALA A 187 -26.77 -0.12 -3.94
CA ALA A 187 -27.39 -0.77 -2.78
C ALA A 187 -26.51 -0.63 -1.53
N GLN A 188 -27.13 -0.58 -0.37
CA GLN A 188 -26.48 -0.63 0.94
C GLN A 188 -26.78 -1.99 1.59
N MET A 189 -25.76 -2.59 2.20
CA MET A 189 -25.86 -3.87 2.87
C MET A 189 -25.26 -3.81 4.27
N ASN A 190 -25.75 -4.67 5.17
CA ASN A 190 -25.16 -4.87 6.48
C ASN A 190 -24.07 -5.97 6.46
N SER A 191 -23.47 -6.26 7.62
CA SER A 191 -22.44 -7.29 7.81
C SER A 191 -22.86 -8.72 7.45
N ASP A 192 -24.16 -9.01 7.42
CA ASP A 192 -24.72 -10.32 7.03
C ASP A 192 -24.99 -10.43 5.52
N TYR A 193 -24.55 -9.44 4.75
CA TYR A 193 -24.82 -9.32 3.32
C TYR A 193 -26.32 -9.21 2.99
N LYS A 194 -27.13 -8.64 3.88
CA LYS A 194 -28.53 -8.32 3.59
C LYS A 194 -28.64 -6.90 3.05
N VAL A 195 -29.31 -6.73 1.92
CA VAL A 195 -29.64 -5.41 1.37
C VAL A 195 -30.60 -4.71 2.33
N THR A 196 -30.20 -3.54 2.81
CA THR A 196 -31.00 -2.71 3.71
C THR A 196 -31.71 -1.59 2.95
N LYS A 197 -31.04 -0.98 1.98
CA LYS A 197 -31.57 0.11 1.15
C LYS A 197 -31.09 -0.04 -0.30
N VAL A 198 -31.90 0.41 -1.24
CA VAL A 198 -31.55 0.58 -2.66
C VAL A 198 -31.72 2.06 -2.97
N PHE A 199 -30.80 2.66 -3.71
CA PHE A 199 -30.80 4.08 -4.01
C PHE A 199 -30.72 4.34 -5.50
N ALA A 200 -31.37 5.41 -5.95
CA ALA A 200 -31.08 6.04 -7.22
C ALA A 200 -29.99 7.10 -7.04
N LEU A 201 -28.99 7.07 -7.91
CA LEU A 201 -27.82 7.94 -7.86
C LEU A 201 -28.09 9.31 -8.51
N PRO A 202 -27.42 10.38 -8.05
CA PRO A 202 -27.66 11.72 -8.55
C PRO A 202 -27.13 11.90 -9.99
N GLY A 203 -28.01 12.34 -10.89
CA GLY A 203 -27.66 12.62 -12.29
C GLY A 203 -27.21 14.07 -12.57
N ALA A 204 -27.23 14.97 -11.60
CA ALA A 204 -26.83 16.37 -11.80
C ALA A 204 -25.96 16.85 -10.64
N GLU A 205 -25.28 17.98 -10.81
CA GLU A 205 -24.39 18.57 -9.80
C GLU A 205 -25.11 18.85 -8.47
N SER A 206 -26.31 19.44 -8.52
CA SER A 206 -27.18 19.66 -7.35
C SER A 206 -28.07 18.47 -6.99
N GLY A 207 -27.90 17.33 -7.69
CA GLY A 207 -28.69 16.13 -7.47
C GLY A 207 -28.45 15.52 -6.09
N ARG A 208 -29.47 14.84 -5.57
CA ARG A 208 -29.38 14.08 -4.33
C ARG A 208 -29.59 12.60 -4.63
N MET A 209 -28.91 11.74 -3.86
CA MET A 209 -29.27 10.35 -3.76
C MET A 209 -30.64 10.23 -3.11
N VAL A 210 -31.50 9.39 -3.65
CA VAL A 210 -32.84 9.14 -3.11
C VAL A 210 -33.03 7.63 -2.93
N GLU A 211 -33.70 7.24 -1.85
CA GLU A 211 -34.09 5.84 -1.69
C GLU A 211 -35.04 5.46 -2.82
N TRP A 212 -34.80 4.31 -3.43
CA TRP A 212 -35.57 3.84 -4.56
C TRP A 212 -36.98 3.45 -4.11
N ASP A 213 -37.98 4.09 -4.70
CA ASP A 213 -39.40 3.98 -4.33
C ASP A 213 -40.22 3.09 -5.27
N GLY A 214 -39.54 2.35 -6.17
CA GLY A 214 -40.18 1.58 -7.25
C GLY A 214 -40.16 2.28 -8.61
N THR A 215 -39.84 3.59 -8.65
CA THR A 215 -39.78 4.36 -9.90
C THR A 215 -38.32 4.57 -10.36
N GLY A 216 -37.97 4.03 -11.53
CA GLY A 216 -36.63 4.10 -12.11
C GLY A 216 -36.61 4.83 -13.44
N LYS A 217 -35.48 5.43 -13.80
CA LYS A 217 -35.24 5.95 -15.15
C LYS A 217 -34.71 4.83 -16.02
N LYS A 218 -35.18 4.75 -17.27
CA LYS A 218 -34.58 3.87 -18.27
C LYS A 218 -33.14 4.26 -18.54
N PHE A 219 -32.30 3.26 -18.82
CA PHE A 219 -30.93 3.44 -19.24
C PHE A 219 -30.87 4.20 -20.57
N ASP A 220 -30.06 5.26 -20.60
CA ASP A 220 -29.83 6.04 -21.80
C ASP A 220 -28.89 5.28 -22.75
N ARG A 221 -29.45 4.64 -23.79
CA ARG A 221 -28.69 3.82 -24.75
C ARG A 221 -27.66 4.62 -25.56
N ARG A 222 -27.68 5.96 -25.53
CA ARG A 222 -26.61 6.79 -26.11
C ARG A 222 -25.30 6.68 -25.33
N LYS A 223 -25.32 6.13 -24.11
CA LYS A 223 -24.12 5.80 -23.31
C LYS A 223 -23.35 4.58 -23.85
N ILE A 224 -23.90 3.82 -24.82
CA ILE A 224 -23.23 2.61 -25.34
C ILE A 224 -22.07 2.97 -26.27
N HIS A 225 -20.87 2.42 -26.03
CA HIS A 225 -19.67 2.69 -26.84
C HIS A 225 -18.66 1.52 -26.83
N ALA A 226 -17.92 1.29 -27.91
CA ALA A 226 -16.91 0.22 -27.96
C ALA A 226 -15.50 0.66 -27.48
N GLY A 227 -15.27 1.97 -27.32
CA GLY A 227 -13.92 2.54 -27.22
C GLY A 227 -13.22 2.44 -25.87
N SER A 228 -13.75 1.70 -24.90
CA SER A 228 -13.19 1.64 -23.53
C SER A 228 -12.88 0.23 -23.06
N GLU A 229 -12.91 -0.76 -23.95
CA GLU A 229 -12.39 -2.08 -23.62
C GLU A 229 -10.86 -2.01 -23.48
N TYR A 230 -10.29 -2.83 -22.59
CA TYR A 230 -8.83 -2.92 -22.37
C TYR A 230 -8.29 -4.30 -22.71
N HIS A 231 -9.10 -5.34 -22.57
CA HIS A 231 -8.63 -6.72 -22.73
C HIS A 231 -8.15 -6.93 -24.17
N PRO A 232 -6.98 -7.56 -24.40
CA PRO A 232 -6.45 -7.73 -25.74
C PRO A 232 -7.44 -8.37 -26.71
N ASP A 233 -8.24 -9.34 -26.26
CA ASP A 233 -9.22 -10.06 -27.11
C ASP A 233 -10.42 -9.18 -27.55
N LEU A 234 -10.57 -8.01 -26.92
CA LEU A 234 -11.59 -7.02 -27.24
C LEU A 234 -11.02 -5.82 -28.03
N GLN A 235 -9.70 -5.78 -28.26
CA GLN A 235 -9.05 -4.78 -29.10
C GLN A 235 -8.98 -5.23 -30.56
N THR A 236 -9.35 -4.34 -31.48
CA THR A 236 -9.29 -4.62 -32.92
C THR A 236 -7.92 -4.37 -33.55
N GLU A 237 -7.09 -3.53 -32.94
CA GLU A 237 -5.77 -3.16 -33.45
C GLU A 237 -4.72 -3.25 -32.33
N ARG A 238 -3.54 -3.79 -32.64
CA ARG A 238 -2.39 -3.88 -31.72
C ARG A 238 -1.13 -3.40 -32.43
N ARG A 239 -0.19 -2.84 -31.66
CA ARG A 239 1.12 -2.43 -32.19
C ARG A 239 1.98 -3.68 -32.46
N GLU A 240 2.56 -3.76 -33.65
CA GLU A 240 3.45 -4.87 -34.06
C GLU A 240 4.91 -4.40 -34.25
N THR A 241 5.23 -3.17 -33.83
CA THR A 241 6.51 -2.51 -34.13
C THR A 241 7.57 -2.62 -33.03
N THR A 242 7.22 -3.13 -31.84
CA THR A 242 8.16 -3.23 -30.71
C THR A 242 9.06 -4.46 -30.88
N THR A 243 10.38 -4.23 -31.00
CA THR A 243 11.37 -5.32 -31.06
C THR A 243 11.74 -5.83 -29.66
N PRO A 244 12.16 -7.10 -29.50
CA PRO A 244 12.56 -7.65 -28.20
C PRO A 244 13.69 -6.86 -27.53
N TYR A 245 13.58 -6.67 -26.21
CA TYR A 245 14.62 -6.10 -25.33
C TYR A 245 14.92 -7.08 -24.20
N GLN A 246 16.18 -7.49 -24.06
CA GLN A 246 16.60 -8.51 -23.10
C GLN A 246 17.59 -7.96 -22.08
N VAL A 247 17.34 -8.24 -20.80
CA VAL A 247 18.24 -7.93 -19.69
C VAL A 247 18.78 -9.26 -19.14
N VAL A 248 20.08 -9.50 -19.26
CA VAL A 248 20.70 -10.78 -18.91
C VAL A 248 21.92 -10.55 -18.02
N GLN A 249 22.06 -11.38 -16.98
CA GLN A 249 23.23 -11.42 -16.10
C GLN A 249 23.90 -12.79 -16.21
N PRO A 250 24.88 -12.96 -17.11
CA PRO A 250 25.43 -14.28 -17.44
C PRO A 250 26.09 -14.98 -16.24
N ASP A 251 26.63 -14.20 -15.31
CA ASP A 251 27.29 -14.70 -14.10
C ASP A 251 26.38 -14.67 -12.85
N GLY A 252 25.08 -14.45 -13.05
CA GLY A 252 24.09 -14.28 -11.99
C GLY A 252 24.01 -12.86 -11.41
N PRO A 253 23.09 -12.65 -10.45
CA PRO A 253 22.97 -11.37 -9.76
C PRO A 253 24.13 -11.12 -8.78
N SER A 254 24.37 -9.84 -8.51
CA SER A 254 25.41 -9.34 -7.61
C SER A 254 24.94 -9.31 -6.14
N PHE A 255 23.67 -9.62 -5.88
CA PHE A 255 23.13 -9.76 -4.53
C PHE A 255 23.22 -11.21 -4.04
N ASP A 256 23.46 -11.36 -2.75
CA ASP A 256 23.40 -12.63 -2.02
C ASP A 256 22.19 -12.65 -1.09
N ILE A 257 21.54 -13.81 -0.97
CA ILE A 257 20.31 -13.98 -0.19
C ILE A 257 20.38 -15.21 0.69
N GLU A 258 20.22 -14.99 2.00
CA GLU A 258 20.14 -16.03 3.03
C GLU A 258 18.79 -15.91 3.76
N GLY A 259 17.84 -16.79 3.42
CA GLY A 259 16.45 -16.66 3.87
C GLY A 259 15.86 -15.34 3.38
N ASN A 260 15.58 -14.43 4.32
CA ASN A 260 15.08 -13.09 4.06
C ASN A 260 16.16 -11.99 4.12
N LEU A 261 17.42 -12.34 4.45
CA LEU A 261 18.54 -11.40 4.47
C LEU A 261 19.07 -11.18 3.06
N ILE A 262 19.25 -9.92 2.67
CA ILE A 262 19.85 -9.52 1.41
C ILE A 262 21.17 -8.78 1.69
N ARG A 263 22.19 -9.09 0.88
CA ARG A 263 23.47 -8.37 0.84
C ARG A 263 23.78 -7.96 -0.58
N TRP A 264 24.02 -6.68 -0.82
CA TRP A 264 24.28 -6.15 -2.16
C TRP A 264 25.03 -4.84 -2.09
N GLU A 265 26.17 -4.70 -2.79
CA GLU A 265 26.91 -3.42 -2.91
C GLU A 265 27.02 -2.63 -1.58
N LYS A 266 27.49 -3.30 -0.52
CA LYS A 266 27.62 -2.82 0.86
C LYS A 266 26.32 -2.68 1.67
N TRP A 267 25.16 -2.77 1.04
CA TRP A 267 23.89 -2.87 1.73
C TRP A 267 23.72 -4.23 2.40
N ARG A 268 23.09 -4.20 3.57
CA ARG A 268 22.54 -5.38 4.25
C ARG A 268 21.15 -5.00 4.77
N LEU A 269 20.14 -5.80 4.46
CA LEU A 269 18.76 -5.55 4.87
C LEU A 269 17.96 -6.86 4.91
N ARG A 270 16.84 -6.88 5.62
CA ARG A 270 15.94 -8.03 5.68
C ARG A 270 14.57 -7.70 5.11
N VAL A 271 14.06 -8.57 4.24
CA VAL A 271 12.70 -8.48 3.69
C VAL A 271 11.72 -9.10 4.67
N GLY A 272 10.74 -8.33 5.10
CA GLY A 272 9.57 -8.82 5.83
C GLY A 272 8.31 -8.67 5.00
N PHE A 273 7.24 -9.35 5.41
CA PHE A 273 5.94 -9.24 4.78
C PHE A 273 4.82 -9.45 5.81
N ASN A 274 3.75 -8.66 5.72
CA ASN A 274 2.55 -8.88 6.52
C ASN A 274 1.26 -8.54 5.74
N TYR A 275 0.11 -8.99 6.27
CA TYR A 275 -1.20 -8.85 5.61
C TYR A 275 -1.59 -7.38 5.32
N ARG A 276 -1.13 -6.42 6.13
CA ARG A 276 -1.55 -5.02 6.07
C ARG A 276 -0.66 -4.17 5.18
N GLU A 277 0.63 -4.12 5.48
CA GLU A 277 1.61 -3.27 4.81
C GLU A 277 2.17 -3.90 3.53
N GLY A 278 2.03 -5.23 3.39
CA GLY A 278 2.75 -5.97 2.34
C GLY A 278 4.24 -5.97 2.64
N LEU A 279 5.05 -5.47 1.70
CA LEU A 279 6.51 -5.40 1.81
C LEU A 279 6.96 -4.49 2.97
N THR A 280 7.81 -5.03 3.84
CA THR A 280 8.52 -4.29 4.89
C THR A 280 10.01 -4.56 4.81
N ILE A 281 10.84 -3.60 5.19
CA ILE A 281 12.31 -3.73 5.16
C ILE A 281 12.87 -3.44 6.54
N HIS A 282 13.76 -4.28 7.02
CA HIS A 282 14.27 -4.25 8.39
C HIS A 282 15.79 -4.30 8.45
N ASP A 283 16.34 -3.81 9.57
CA ASP A 283 17.75 -3.94 9.93
C ASP A 283 18.71 -3.52 8.81
N VAL A 284 18.45 -2.33 8.27
CA VAL A 284 19.16 -1.77 7.12
C VAL A 284 20.48 -1.18 7.58
N SER A 285 21.57 -1.68 7.00
CA SER A 285 22.91 -1.12 7.16
C SER A 285 23.61 -0.94 5.81
N TYR A 286 24.57 -0.01 5.79
CA TYR A 286 25.42 0.26 4.64
C TYR A 286 26.88 0.30 5.10
N ASP A 287 27.73 -0.56 4.52
CA ASP A 287 29.15 -0.65 4.86
C ASP A 287 29.38 -0.91 6.37
N GLY A 288 28.53 -1.76 6.96
CA GLY A 288 28.57 -2.11 8.39
C GLY A 288 27.96 -1.06 9.33
N ARG A 289 27.45 0.06 8.81
CA ARG A 289 26.86 1.16 9.59
C ARG A 289 25.35 1.14 9.53
N GLU A 290 24.70 1.25 10.67
CA GLU A 290 23.23 1.23 10.76
C GLU A 290 22.62 2.47 10.10
N VAL A 291 21.52 2.27 9.37
CA VAL A 291 20.80 3.34 8.66
C VAL A 291 19.34 3.40 9.13
N PHE A 292 18.58 2.32 8.93
CA PHE A 292 17.17 2.25 9.29
C PHE A 292 16.85 0.96 10.02
N TYR A 293 16.10 1.06 11.11
CA TYR A 293 15.60 -0.10 11.82
C TYR A 293 14.46 -0.76 11.04
N ARG A 294 13.54 0.06 10.51
CA ARG A 294 12.36 -0.41 9.74
C ARG A 294 11.88 0.63 8.74
N LEU A 295 11.55 0.18 7.53
CA LEU A 295 10.91 0.96 6.47
C LEU A 295 9.66 0.22 5.98
N SER A 296 8.54 0.94 5.80
CA SER A 296 7.32 0.39 5.22
C SER A 296 6.34 1.46 4.76
N LEU A 297 5.46 1.13 3.80
CA LEU A 297 4.23 1.87 3.60
C LEU A 297 3.24 1.49 4.70
N SER A 298 2.89 2.45 5.55
CA SER A 298 2.03 2.21 6.72
C SER A 298 0.54 2.38 6.42
N GLU A 299 0.21 3.29 5.51
CA GLU A 299 -1.16 3.55 5.08
C GLU A 299 -1.20 4.22 3.71
N MET A 300 -2.33 4.08 3.02
CA MET A 300 -2.69 4.86 1.83
C MET A 300 -4.14 5.31 1.94
N PHE A 301 -4.41 6.59 1.74
CA PHE A 301 -5.76 7.16 1.77
C PHE A 301 -6.18 7.68 0.40
N VAL A 302 -7.35 7.25 -0.07
CA VAL A 302 -7.91 7.59 -1.39
C VAL A 302 -9.26 8.30 -1.26
N PRO A 303 -9.29 9.60 -0.87
CA PRO A 303 -10.52 10.38 -0.78
C PRO A 303 -10.98 10.86 -2.16
N TYR A 304 -12.25 10.63 -2.48
CA TYR A 304 -12.90 11.19 -3.68
C TYR A 304 -13.53 12.56 -3.39
N GLY A 305 -13.39 13.48 -4.34
CA GLY A 305 -13.84 14.88 -4.26
C GLY A 305 -15.25 15.15 -4.78
N ASP A 306 -16.02 14.12 -5.13
CA ASP A 306 -17.41 14.28 -5.54
C ASP A 306 -18.30 14.46 -4.33
N SER A 307 -18.81 15.68 -4.13
CA SER A 307 -19.61 16.07 -2.98
C SER A 307 -21.03 15.48 -2.97
N ARG A 308 -21.47 14.86 -4.07
CA ARG A 308 -22.82 14.29 -4.19
C ARG A 308 -22.88 12.93 -3.50
N SER A 309 -23.88 12.71 -2.63
CA SER A 309 -24.09 11.40 -2.01
C SER A 309 -24.35 10.31 -3.06
N PRO A 310 -23.81 9.08 -2.91
CA PRO A 310 -23.03 8.56 -1.78
C PRO A 310 -21.51 8.75 -1.92
N TYR A 311 -21.04 9.47 -2.94
CA TYR A 311 -19.64 9.46 -3.35
C TYR A 311 -18.62 9.99 -2.33
N PRO A 312 -18.95 10.90 -1.38
CA PRO A 312 -18.04 11.25 -0.29
C PRO A 312 -17.61 10.05 0.56
N ARG A 313 -18.40 8.96 0.56
CA ARG A 313 -18.07 7.71 1.28
C ARG A 313 -17.02 6.88 0.56
N LYS A 314 -16.63 7.24 -0.67
CA LYS A 314 -15.48 6.66 -1.36
C LYS A 314 -14.24 7.34 -0.79
N ALA A 315 -13.79 6.83 0.35
CA ALA A 315 -12.64 7.35 1.07
C ALA A 315 -11.90 6.16 1.71
N ALA A 316 -11.22 5.38 0.87
CA ALA A 316 -10.60 4.12 1.29
C ALA A 316 -9.25 4.37 1.96
N PHE A 317 -9.04 3.75 3.13
CA PHE A 317 -7.71 3.54 3.70
C PHE A 317 -7.21 2.18 3.24
N ASP A 318 -6.55 2.08 2.10
CA ASP A 318 -6.43 0.77 1.42
C ASP A 318 -5.60 -0.25 2.19
N LEU A 319 -4.55 0.15 2.92
CA LEU A 319 -3.82 -0.81 3.74
C LEU A 319 -4.66 -1.22 4.95
N GLY A 320 -5.34 -0.27 5.61
CA GLY A 320 -6.18 -0.56 6.78
C GLY A 320 -7.50 -1.28 6.49
N ASN A 321 -8.17 -0.92 5.40
CA ASN A 321 -9.49 -1.41 5.00
C ASN A 321 -9.42 -2.64 4.09
N ASN A 322 -8.35 -2.82 3.32
CA ASN A 322 -8.26 -3.91 2.35
C ASN A 322 -7.02 -4.80 2.57
N GLY A 323 -5.91 -4.22 3.03
CA GLY A 323 -4.64 -4.91 3.31
C GLY A 323 -3.78 -5.05 2.07
N ALA A 324 -2.66 -4.33 1.99
CA ALA A 324 -1.74 -4.42 0.85
C ALA A 324 -1.16 -5.84 0.69
N GLY A 325 -0.86 -6.52 1.79
CA GLY A 325 -0.39 -7.90 1.75
C GLY A 325 -1.45 -8.90 1.32
N VAL A 326 -2.70 -8.69 1.74
CA VAL A 326 -3.87 -9.49 1.31
C VAL A 326 -4.10 -9.36 -0.19
N ASN A 327 -3.87 -8.17 -0.73
CA ASN A 327 -4.10 -7.82 -2.14
C ASN A 327 -2.84 -7.93 -3.02
N ALA A 328 -1.75 -8.48 -2.49
CA ALA A 328 -0.51 -8.62 -3.23
C ALA A 328 -0.64 -9.62 -4.38
N ASN A 329 -0.18 -9.20 -5.56
CA ASN A 329 -0.22 -9.99 -6.77
C ASN A 329 0.85 -11.10 -6.77
N ASN A 330 0.60 -12.13 -7.58
CA ASN A 330 1.60 -13.14 -7.91
C ASN A 330 2.44 -12.67 -9.10
N LEU A 331 3.59 -12.04 -8.82
CA LEU A 331 4.41 -11.39 -9.85
C LEU A 331 5.08 -12.41 -10.78
N GLN A 332 4.94 -12.21 -12.09
CA GLN A 332 5.44 -13.10 -13.14
C GLN A 332 6.76 -12.62 -13.74
N LEU A 333 7.65 -13.58 -14.01
CA LEU A 333 8.96 -13.33 -14.63
C LEU A 333 8.78 -12.82 -16.06
N GLY A 334 9.46 -11.73 -16.40
CA GLY A 334 9.46 -11.14 -17.74
C GLY A 334 8.25 -10.26 -18.06
N CYS A 335 7.22 -10.26 -17.20
CA CYS A 335 6.06 -9.36 -17.30
C CYS A 335 6.16 -8.25 -16.24
N ASP A 336 6.08 -8.62 -14.95
CA ASP A 336 6.07 -7.66 -13.85
C ASP A 336 7.47 -7.24 -13.41
N CYS A 337 8.42 -8.18 -13.48
CA CYS A 337 9.84 -7.96 -13.15
C CYS A 337 10.74 -8.57 -14.24
N LEU A 338 11.67 -7.77 -14.77
CA LEU A 338 12.51 -8.12 -15.92
C LEU A 338 13.99 -8.28 -15.51
N GLY A 339 14.62 -9.38 -15.94
CA GLY A 339 16.03 -9.66 -15.67
C GLY A 339 16.22 -10.93 -14.84
N SER A 340 17.22 -10.93 -13.95
CA SER A 340 17.47 -12.05 -13.03
C SER A 340 16.78 -11.79 -11.71
N ILE A 341 15.68 -12.50 -11.46
CA ILE A 341 14.75 -12.19 -10.36
C ILE A 341 14.82 -13.24 -9.26
N LYS A 342 14.93 -12.79 -8.01
CA LYS A 342 14.54 -13.57 -6.83
C LYS A 342 13.14 -13.16 -6.42
N TYR A 343 12.28 -14.13 -6.17
CA TYR A 343 10.96 -13.90 -5.58
C TYR A 343 10.92 -14.32 -4.10
N PHE A 344 10.15 -13.57 -3.31
CA PHE A 344 9.75 -13.94 -1.97
C PHE A 344 8.26 -14.30 -1.96
N ASP A 345 7.96 -15.47 -1.42
CA ASP A 345 6.61 -15.89 -1.08
C ASP A 345 6.25 -15.37 0.31
N ALA A 346 4.97 -15.22 0.58
CA ALA A 346 4.44 -14.97 1.91
C ALA A 346 3.33 -15.95 2.26
N TYR A 347 2.91 -15.94 3.52
CA TYR A 347 1.76 -16.70 3.98
C TYR A 347 0.81 -15.78 4.75
N HIS A 348 -0.48 -16.00 4.51
CA HIS A 348 -1.58 -15.47 5.29
C HIS A 348 -2.43 -16.63 5.84
N ASN A 349 -3.60 -16.35 6.41
CA ASN A 349 -4.55 -17.37 6.84
C ASN A 349 -5.88 -17.29 6.07
N THR A 350 -6.53 -18.42 5.87
CA THR A 350 -7.95 -18.48 5.47
C THR A 350 -8.86 -18.16 6.65
N LEU A 351 -10.17 -17.99 6.40
CA LEU A 351 -11.18 -17.83 7.45
C LEU A 351 -11.25 -19.00 8.43
N SER A 352 -10.84 -20.20 7.98
CA SER A 352 -10.78 -21.41 8.81
C SER A 352 -9.49 -21.51 9.64
N GLY A 353 -8.52 -20.61 9.43
CA GLY A 353 -7.23 -20.60 10.11
C GLY A 353 -6.14 -21.46 9.45
N GLU A 354 -6.41 -22.00 8.25
CA GLU A 354 -5.40 -22.72 7.47
C GLU A 354 -4.44 -21.75 6.74
N PRO A 355 -3.15 -22.08 6.61
CA PRO A 355 -2.17 -21.22 5.94
C PRO A 355 -2.49 -21.10 4.45
N LEU A 356 -2.56 -19.86 3.97
CA LEU A 356 -2.76 -19.48 2.59
C LEU A 356 -1.43 -18.99 2.01
N LYS A 357 -0.91 -19.70 1.00
CA LYS A 357 0.32 -19.29 0.31
C LYS A 357 0.03 -18.12 -0.65
N LEU A 358 0.79 -17.05 -0.51
CA LEU A 358 0.84 -15.94 -1.46
C LEU A 358 2.17 -16.04 -2.21
N SER A 359 2.13 -16.51 -3.45
CA SER A 359 3.35 -16.78 -4.22
C SER A 359 3.88 -15.51 -4.88
N ASN A 360 5.20 -15.34 -4.90
CA ASN A 360 5.89 -14.29 -5.66
C ASN A 360 5.43 -12.84 -5.35
N VAL A 361 5.06 -12.56 -4.10
CA VAL A 361 4.49 -11.26 -3.68
C VAL A 361 5.49 -10.12 -3.66
N VAL A 362 6.79 -10.43 -3.60
CA VAL A 362 7.88 -9.46 -3.73
C VAL A 362 8.88 -10.00 -4.73
N CYS A 363 9.28 -9.16 -5.67
CA CYS A 363 10.42 -9.43 -6.54
C CYS A 363 11.64 -8.59 -6.14
N CYS A 364 12.80 -9.22 -6.21
CA CYS A 364 14.10 -8.65 -5.93
C CYS A 364 15.01 -8.86 -7.14
N HIS A 365 15.55 -7.76 -7.67
CA HIS A 365 16.48 -7.80 -8.79
C HIS A 365 17.39 -6.59 -8.77
N GLU A 366 18.44 -6.60 -9.59
CA GLU A 366 19.22 -5.39 -9.88
C GLU A 366 18.87 -4.82 -11.25
N GLN A 367 19.08 -3.52 -11.40
CA GLN A 367 18.81 -2.79 -12.63
C GLN A 367 19.95 -1.79 -12.88
N ASP A 368 20.31 -1.60 -14.15
CA ASP A 368 21.14 -0.48 -14.57
C ASP A 368 20.37 0.84 -14.48
N ASP A 369 20.99 1.85 -13.88
CA ASP A 369 20.38 3.15 -13.60
C ASP A 369 21.23 4.30 -14.20
N GLY A 370 21.82 4.05 -15.37
CA GLY A 370 22.58 5.06 -16.09
C GLY A 370 23.95 5.38 -15.49
N ILE A 371 24.30 6.67 -15.37
CA ILE A 371 25.61 7.14 -14.89
C ILE A 371 25.49 7.51 -13.41
N LEU A 372 26.31 6.88 -12.56
CA LEU A 372 26.42 7.26 -11.14
C LEU A 372 27.19 8.56 -10.98
N TRP A 373 28.39 8.63 -11.57
CA TRP A 373 29.17 9.86 -11.62
C TRP A 373 30.12 9.84 -12.82
N LYS A 374 30.45 11.05 -13.30
CA LYS A 374 31.40 11.26 -14.39
C LYS A 374 32.15 12.57 -14.20
N HIS A 375 33.44 12.58 -14.52
CA HIS A 375 34.24 13.79 -14.61
C HIS A 375 35.16 13.75 -15.82
N THR A 376 35.43 14.90 -16.44
CA THR A 376 36.39 15.03 -17.53
C THR A 376 37.29 16.23 -17.26
N ASN A 377 38.60 15.97 -17.15
CA ASN A 377 39.59 17.01 -16.97
C ASN A 377 40.02 17.54 -18.33
N PHE A 378 39.54 18.73 -18.71
CA PHE A 378 39.86 19.32 -20.01
C PHE A 378 41.36 19.58 -20.23
N ARG A 379 42.17 19.71 -19.16
CA ARG A 379 43.61 19.95 -19.27
C ARG A 379 44.38 18.71 -19.73
N THR A 380 43.89 17.52 -19.35
CA THR A 380 44.50 16.24 -19.71
C THR A 380 43.68 15.46 -20.72
N ASN A 381 42.48 15.95 -21.07
CA ASN A 381 41.47 15.27 -21.87
C ASN A 381 41.07 13.88 -21.34
N ASN A 382 41.28 13.62 -20.04
CA ASN A 382 40.95 12.34 -19.43
C ASN A 382 39.54 12.37 -18.83
N ALA A 383 38.75 11.32 -19.11
CA ALA A 383 37.42 11.14 -18.56
C ALA A 383 37.38 9.90 -17.65
N VAL A 384 36.71 10.03 -16.50
CA VAL A 384 36.41 8.92 -15.59
C VAL A 384 34.89 8.85 -15.42
N VAL A 385 34.34 7.63 -15.48
CA VAL A 385 32.90 7.38 -15.41
C VAL A 385 32.63 6.09 -14.65
N THR A 386 31.60 6.10 -13.82
CA THR A 386 31.04 4.91 -13.16
C THR A 386 29.55 4.83 -13.47
N ARG A 387 29.05 3.65 -13.83
CA ARG A 387 27.61 3.42 -14.04
C ARG A 387 26.90 3.21 -12.70
N SER A 388 25.63 3.59 -12.64
CA SER A 388 24.77 3.32 -11.48
C SER A 388 24.11 1.96 -11.66
N ARG A 389 24.07 1.19 -10.58
CA ARG A 389 23.16 0.06 -10.42
C ARG A 389 22.31 0.28 -9.19
N ILE A 390 21.09 -0.25 -9.24
CA ILE A 390 20.15 -0.26 -8.12
C ILE A 390 19.71 -1.68 -7.80
N LEU A 391 19.50 -1.96 -6.52
CA LEU A 391 18.71 -3.10 -6.06
C LEU A 391 17.26 -2.66 -5.93
N VAL A 392 16.35 -3.38 -6.57
CA VAL A 392 14.91 -3.13 -6.55
C VAL A 392 14.24 -4.17 -5.68
N LEU A 393 13.41 -3.73 -4.74
CA LEU A 393 12.44 -4.56 -4.02
C LEU A 393 11.04 -4.05 -4.34
N GLN A 394 10.28 -4.81 -5.11
CA GLN A 394 9.00 -4.39 -5.65
C GLN A 394 7.87 -5.35 -5.23
N THR A 395 6.72 -4.77 -4.88
CA THR A 395 5.45 -5.47 -4.75
C THR A 395 4.37 -4.75 -5.56
N VAL A 396 3.39 -5.50 -6.05
CA VAL A 396 2.23 -4.94 -6.76
C VAL A 396 0.98 -5.39 -6.04
N ILE A 397 0.05 -4.47 -5.80
CA ILE A 397 -1.24 -4.78 -5.18
C ILE A 397 -2.37 -4.39 -6.12
N THR A 398 -3.45 -5.18 -6.12
CA THR A 398 -4.71 -4.84 -6.79
C THR A 398 -5.77 -4.57 -5.74
N VAL A 399 -6.24 -3.32 -5.66
CA VAL A 399 -7.35 -2.96 -4.77
C VAL A 399 -8.52 -2.56 -5.63
N ASN A 400 -9.40 -3.54 -5.86
CA ASN A 400 -10.57 -3.39 -6.71
C ASN A 400 -10.16 -2.92 -8.12
N ASN A 401 -10.42 -1.65 -8.46
CA ASN A 401 -10.18 -1.07 -9.77
C ASN A 401 -8.74 -0.60 -9.99
N TYR A 402 -7.96 -0.40 -8.92
CA TYR A 402 -6.61 0.17 -9.00
C TYR A 402 -5.52 -0.87 -8.79
N GLU A 403 -4.42 -0.65 -9.50
CA GLU A 403 -3.15 -1.32 -9.26
C GLU A 403 -2.11 -0.31 -8.76
N TYR A 404 -1.35 -0.72 -7.75
CA TYR A 404 -0.24 0.07 -7.23
C TYR A 404 1.04 -0.77 -7.24
N ILE A 405 2.07 -0.22 -7.87
CA ILE A 405 3.42 -0.75 -7.85
C ILE A 405 4.20 0.04 -6.81
N PHE A 406 4.69 -0.64 -5.79
CA PHE A 406 5.52 -0.07 -4.72
C PHE A 406 6.92 -0.64 -4.82
N ALA A 407 7.92 0.22 -4.98
CA ALA A 407 9.31 -0.21 -5.15
C ALA A 407 10.27 0.59 -4.27
N PHE A 408 11.09 -0.13 -3.49
CA PHE A 408 12.28 0.44 -2.86
C PHE A 408 13.48 0.24 -3.78
N HIS A 409 14.21 1.32 -4.07
CA HIS A 409 15.47 1.30 -4.81
C HIS A 409 16.62 1.65 -3.89
N PHE A 410 17.63 0.78 -3.82
CA PHE A 410 18.88 1.03 -3.10
C PHE A 410 19.99 1.21 -4.13
N ASN A 411 20.78 2.28 -4.06
CA ASN A 411 21.87 2.52 -5.03
C ASN A 411 23.27 2.43 -4.40
N GLN A 412 24.30 2.45 -5.25
CA GLN A 412 25.72 2.36 -4.84
C GLN A 412 26.26 3.64 -4.16
N ALA A 413 25.48 4.72 -4.11
CA ALA A 413 25.80 5.96 -3.38
C ALA A 413 25.11 6.04 -2.01
N ALA A 414 24.57 4.93 -1.51
CA ALA A 414 23.80 4.84 -0.28
C ALA A 414 22.48 5.64 -0.29
N GLU A 415 21.91 5.92 -1.47
CA GLU A 415 20.57 6.50 -1.57
C GLU A 415 19.51 5.40 -1.53
N ILE A 416 18.37 5.73 -0.92
CA ILE A 416 17.15 4.94 -0.97
C ILE A 416 16.05 5.81 -1.57
N SER A 417 15.47 5.35 -2.68
CA SER A 417 14.27 5.96 -3.28
C SER A 417 13.07 5.05 -3.05
N TYR A 418 11.91 5.62 -2.75
CA TYR A 418 10.65 4.89 -2.69
C TYR A 418 9.76 5.37 -3.84
N GLU A 419 9.54 4.50 -4.81
CA GLU A 419 8.74 4.79 -5.99
C GLU A 419 7.33 4.20 -5.83
N VAL A 420 6.34 5.00 -6.21
CA VAL A 420 4.95 4.55 -6.36
C VAL A 420 4.52 4.79 -7.81
N ARG A 421 3.99 3.76 -8.45
CA ARG A 421 3.30 3.89 -9.74
C ARG A 421 1.85 3.44 -9.55
N ALA A 422 0.93 4.39 -9.67
CA ALA A 422 -0.51 4.10 -9.69
C ALA A 422 -0.95 3.84 -11.14
N THR A 423 -1.60 2.72 -11.38
CA THR A 423 -2.16 2.30 -12.67
C THR A 423 -3.50 1.60 -12.46
N GLY A 424 -3.98 0.86 -13.46
CA GLY A 424 -5.27 0.21 -13.42
C GLY A 424 -6.39 1.02 -14.06
N ILE A 425 -7.59 0.89 -13.52
CA ILE A 425 -8.82 1.49 -14.05
C ILE A 425 -9.33 2.53 -13.06
N MET A 426 -9.75 3.69 -13.58
CA MET A 426 -10.40 4.71 -12.73
C MET A 426 -11.71 4.16 -12.15
N SER A 427 -11.99 4.43 -10.87
CA SER A 427 -13.33 4.19 -10.34
C SER A 427 -14.33 5.19 -10.93
N THR A 428 -15.45 4.70 -11.43
CA THR A 428 -16.39 5.48 -12.24
C THR A 428 -17.75 5.66 -11.58
N ASN A 429 -18.37 6.80 -11.82
CA ASN A 429 -19.73 7.14 -11.43
C ASN A 429 -20.59 7.38 -12.69
N PRO A 430 -21.91 7.17 -12.61
CA PRO A 430 -22.80 7.51 -13.71
C PRO A 430 -22.94 9.02 -13.88
N ILE A 431 -23.10 9.47 -15.13
CA ILE A 431 -23.48 10.84 -15.47
C ILE A 431 -24.40 10.86 -16.69
N PRO A 432 -25.34 11.82 -16.82
CA PRO A 432 -26.09 11.99 -18.06
C PRO A 432 -25.21 12.43 -19.23
N ILE A 433 -25.65 12.10 -20.44
CA ILE A 433 -24.99 12.55 -21.66
C ILE A 433 -25.00 14.09 -21.72
N TYR A 434 -23.87 14.69 -22.08
CA TYR A 434 -23.63 16.14 -22.16
C TYR A 434 -23.69 16.90 -20.83
N ALA A 435 -23.85 16.22 -19.70
CA ALA A 435 -23.76 16.87 -18.39
C ALA A 435 -22.29 17.08 -17.99
N HIS A 436 -22.08 18.11 -17.18
CA HIS A 436 -20.79 18.45 -16.59
C HIS A 436 -20.96 18.61 -15.08
N VAL A 437 -19.92 18.24 -14.32
CA VAL A 437 -19.83 18.47 -12.87
C VAL A 437 -18.44 19.01 -12.57
N GLN A 438 -18.30 19.84 -11.54
CA GLN A 438 -16.99 20.41 -11.18
C GLN A 438 -16.03 19.39 -10.54
N SER A 439 -16.55 18.28 -10.03
CA SER A 439 -15.82 17.29 -9.22
C SER A 439 -15.30 16.08 -10.00
N GLY A 440 -15.22 16.13 -11.33
CA GLY A 440 -14.73 15.01 -12.13
C GLY A 440 -14.62 15.27 -13.62
N THR A 441 -14.10 14.28 -14.34
CA THR A 441 -13.93 14.30 -15.80
C THR A 441 -14.83 13.25 -16.46
N VAL A 442 -15.55 13.64 -17.51
CA VAL A 442 -16.28 12.68 -18.35
C VAL A 442 -15.28 12.00 -19.28
N VAL A 443 -15.06 10.70 -19.06
CA VAL A 443 -14.03 9.91 -19.77
C VAL A 443 -14.59 9.07 -20.91
N ALA A 444 -15.90 8.85 -20.91
CA ALA A 444 -16.66 8.25 -22.00
C ALA A 444 -18.15 8.67 -21.88
N PRO A 445 -18.98 8.46 -22.92
CA PRO A 445 -20.41 8.76 -22.87
C PRO A 445 -21.11 8.13 -21.65
N GLY A 446 -21.48 8.97 -20.67
CA GLY A 446 -22.17 8.54 -19.46
C GLY A 446 -21.28 8.08 -18.32
N VAL A 447 -19.95 8.19 -18.46
CA VAL A 447 -18.94 7.73 -17.51
C VAL A 447 -18.18 8.91 -16.94
N LEU A 448 -18.36 9.16 -15.64
CA LEU A 448 -17.63 10.19 -14.89
C LEU A 448 -16.53 9.52 -14.07
N ALA A 449 -15.29 9.95 -14.24
CA ALA A 449 -14.19 9.69 -13.32
C ALA A 449 -14.07 10.85 -12.32
N PRO A 450 -14.48 10.69 -11.05
CA PRO A 450 -14.42 11.78 -10.10
C PRO A 450 -12.98 12.09 -9.69
N PHE A 451 -12.69 13.37 -9.41
CA PHE A 451 -11.40 13.78 -8.88
C PHE A 451 -11.17 13.12 -7.52
N HIS A 452 -9.93 12.74 -7.24
CA HIS A 452 -9.54 12.07 -5.99
C HIS A 452 -8.03 12.25 -5.77
N GLN A 453 -7.58 12.03 -4.55
CA GLN A 453 -6.16 12.02 -4.20
C GLN A 453 -5.71 10.60 -3.85
N HIS A 454 -4.41 10.32 -4.02
CA HIS A 454 -3.76 9.12 -3.45
C HIS A 454 -2.68 9.62 -2.50
N LEU A 455 -2.90 9.47 -1.20
CA LEU A 455 -2.03 9.99 -0.15
C LEU A 455 -1.34 8.82 0.54
N PHE A 456 -0.01 8.82 0.55
CA PHE A 456 0.81 7.71 1.04
C PHE A 456 1.51 8.09 2.35
N SER A 457 1.45 7.20 3.33
CA SER A 457 2.15 7.36 4.60
C SER A 457 3.31 6.38 4.71
N LEU A 458 4.51 6.82 4.32
CA LEU A 458 5.74 6.04 4.49
C LEU A 458 6.24 6.16 5.94
N ARG A 459 6.34 5.03 6.64
CA ARG A 459 6.88 4.96 8.00
C ARG A 459 8.38 4.65 7.95
N ILE A 460 9.16 5.57 8.49
CA ILE A 460 10.62 5.45 8.60
C ILE A 460 10.98 5.40 10.09
N ASP A 461 11.55 4.28 10.54
CA ASP A 461 12.16 4.15 11.86
C ASP A 461 13.70 4.23 11.73
N PRO A 462 14.32 5.38 12.06
CA PRO A 462 15.75 5.58 11.87
C PRO A 462 16.60 4.82 12.90
N SER A 463 17.80 4.46 12.46
CA SER A 463 18.88 3.96 13.32
C SER A 463 20.24 4.42 12.80
N ILE A 464 20.37 5.72 12.53
CA ILE A 464 21.57 6.33 11.94
C ILE A 464 22.74 6.16 12.91
N ASP A 465 23.64 5.20 12.62
CA ASP A 465 24.66 4.71 13.57
C ASP A 465 24.11 4.53 15.00
N GLY A 466 22.96 3.85 15.10
CA GLY A 466 22.28 3.54 16.35
C GLY A 466 21.00 4.36 16.58
N HIS A 467 20.34 4.13 17.72
CA HIS A 467 18.94 4.49 17.94
C HIS A 467 18.70 5.84 18.62
N LYS A 468 19.73 6.64 18.87
CA LYS A 468 19.60 8.00 19.42
C LYS A 468 19.69 8.98 18.27
N ASN A 469 18.58 9.16 17.57
CA ASN A 469 18.51 10.06 16.43
C ASN A 469 17.57 11.24 16.69
N SER A 470 17.84 12.34 16.02
CA SER A 470 17.07 13.58 16.07
C SER A 470 16.58 13.95 14.68
N LEU A 471 15.41 14.58 14.61
CA LEU A 471 14.91 15.18 13.38
C LEU A 471 15.38 16.63 13.31
N LEU A 472 16.11 16.96 12.25
CA LEU A 472 16.58 18.30 11.93
C LEU A 472 15.83 18.84 10.72
N VAL A 473 15.20 20.01 10.85
CA VAL A 473 14.71 20.80 9.73
C VAL A 473 15.80 21.75 9.26
N GLU A 474 16.12 21.72 7.97
CA GLU A 474 17.05 22.64 7.33
C GLU A 474 16.37 23.41 6.19
N GLU A 475 16.55 24.71 6.19
CA GLU A 475 15.98 25.64 5.21
C GLU A 475 17.06 26.57 4.66
N SER A 476 16.93 26.96 3.39
CA SER A 476 17.82 27.89 2.70
C SER A 476 17.26 29.31 2.72
N HIS A 477 18.10 30.28 3.10
CA HIS A 477 17.73 31.69 3.26
C HIS A 477 18.78 32.61 2.64
N ALA A 478 18.35 33.66 1.96
CA ALA A 478 19.28 34.70 1.48
C ALA A 478 19.92 35.44 2.67
N LEU A 479 21.20 35.76 2.57
CA LEU A 479 21.83 36.68 3.52
C LEU A 479 21.25 38.09 3.30
N PRO A 480 20.99 38.86 4.37
CA PRO A 480 20.54 40.25 4.24
C PRO A 480 21.42 41.06 3.28
N PHE A 481 20.79 41.85 2.41
CA PHE A 481 21.50 42.76 1.50
C PHE A 481 21.40 44.19 2.02
N ARG A 482 22.53 44.92 2.00
CA ARG A 482 22.66 46.29 2.56
C ARG A 482 22.44 46.37 4.08
N ASP A 483 22.65 45.27 4.77
CA ASP A 483 22.74 45.24 6.23
C ASP A 483 24.20 45.52 6.66
N PRO A 484 24.47 46.57 7.46
CA PRO A 484 25.83 46.90 7.89
C PRO A 484 26.47 45.81 8.79
N THR A 485 25.70 44.87 9.32
CA THR A 485 26.16 43.78 10.18
C THR A 485 26.48 42.49 9.41
N VAL A 486 26.13 42.40 8.12
CA VAL A 486 26.30 41.20 7.29
C VAL A 486 27.19 41.51 6.08
N HIS A 487 28.29 40.76 5.94
CA HIS A 487 29.17 40.91 4.77
C HIS A 487 28.58 40.23 3.53
N ASN A 488 27.72 40.96 2.80
CA ASN A 488 27.13 40.50 1.53
C ASN A 488 27.13 41.64 0.48
N PRO A 489 28.30 42.18 0.08
CA PRO A 489 28.39 43.37 -0.75
C PRO A 489 27.79 43.21 -2.15
N ALA A 490 27.78 41.99 -2.68
CA ALA A 490 27.21 41.66 -3.99
C ALA A 490 25.74 41.21 -3.94
N GLY A 491 25.18 41.00 -2.74
CA GLY A 491 23.77 40.59 -2.58
C GLY A 491 23.44 39.17 -3.03
N ILE A 492 24.44 38.34 -3.32
CA ILE A 492 24.24 36.95 -3.82
C ILE A 492 24.38 35.88 -2.73
N GLY A 493 24.80 36.27 -1.52
CA GLY A 493 25.05 35.34 -0.43
C GLY A 493 23.77 34.70 0.10
N TYR A 494 23.86 33.44 0.51
CA TYR A 494 22.79 32.67 1.15
C TYR A 494 23.38 31.76 2.23
N THR A 495 22.53 31.27 3.12
CA THR A 495 22.88 30.41 4.24
C THR A 495 21.76 29.40 4.50
N THR A 496 21.98 28.49 5.44
CA THR A 496 20.95 27.58 5.93
C THR A 496 20.62 27.84 7.40
N THR A 497 19.34 27.81 7.76
CA THR A 497 18.92 27.70 9.16
C THR A 497 18.66 26.24 9.49
N LYS A 498 18.90 25.87 10.76
CA LYS A 498 18.85 24.48 11.25
C LYS A 498 18.08 24.47 12.56
N ARG A 499 17.05 23.63 12.66
CA ARG A 499 16.21 23.49 13.86
C ARG A 499 15.97 22.03 14.20
N ILE A 500 16.36 21.62 15.39
CA ILE A 500 16.00 20.31 15.94
C ILE A 500 14.53 20.33 16.36
N ILE A 501 13.83 19.24 16.08
CA ILE A 501 12.44 19.04 16.46
C ILE A 501 12.41 18.25 17.76
N GLU A 502 12.07 18.92 18.86
CA GLU A 502 12.13 18.37 20.23
C GLU A 502 10.87 17.59 20.63
N HIS A 503 9.74 17.86 19.95
CA HIS A 503 8.43 17.30 20.27
C HIS A 503 7.72 16.82 19.01
N GLU A 504 6.84 15.83 19.17
CA GLU A 504 5.99 15.32 18.11
C GLU A 504 5.19 16.46 17.46
N THR A 505 5.28 16.56 16.13
CA THR A 505 4.65 17.64 15.38
C THR A 505 4.50 17.27 13.91
N ALA A 506 3.61 17.96 13.21
CA ALA A 506 3.49 17.91 11.76
C ALA A 506 4.33 19.03 11.12
N LEU A 507 4.98 18.74 10.00
CA LEU A 507 5.81 19.70 9.29
C LEU A 507 5.49 19.63 7.80
N ASP A 508 5.04 20.75 7.25
CA ASP A 508 4.79 20.86 5.81
C ASP A 508 6.09 21.06 5.03
N THR A 509 6.07 20.61 3.77
CA THR A 509 7.10 20.99 2.80
C THR A 509 7.00 22.48 2.49
N ASP A 510 8.13 23.13 2.23
CA ASP A 510 8.16 24.53 1.78
C ASP A 510 9.17 24.68 0.65
N VAL A 511 8.67 24.96 -0.55
CA VAL A 511 9.50 25.14 -1.75
C VAL A 511 10.22 26.49 -1.75
N SER A 512 9.68 27.51 -1.07
CA SER A 512 10.25 28.86 -1.04
C SER A 512 11.57 28.92 -0.25
N THR A 513 11.72 28.03 0.73
CA THR A 513 12.91 27.88 1.56
C THR A 513 13.68 26.59 1.27
N ALA A 514 13.27 25.82 0.24
CA ALA A 514 13.80 24.49 -0.05
C ALA A 514 13.91 23.62 1.22
N ARG A 515 12.86 23.62 2.06
CA ARG A 515 12.84 22.93 3.35
C ARG A 515 13.13 21.44 3.16
N THR A 516 14.12 20.94 3.90
CA THR A 516 14.47 19.51 3.94
C THR A 516 14.48 18.98 5.37
N PHE A 517 14.27 17.68 5.48
CA PHE A 517 14.23 16.97 6.76
C PHE A 517 15.45 16.05 6.83
N LYS A 518 16.17 16.05 7.95
CA LYS A 518 17.36 15.21 8.16
C LYS A 518 17.19 14.39 9.42
N LEU A 519 17.40 13.09 9.30
CA LEU A 519 17.47 12.14 10.40
C LEU A 519 18.96 12.07 10.78
N ILE A 520 19.33 12.63 11.93
CA ILE A 520 20.74 12.79 12.31
C ILE A 520 21.09 12.04 13.59
N ASN A 521 22.36 11.72 13.78
CA ASN A 521 22.91 11.30 15.07
C ASN A 521 23.87 12.36 15.60
N GLU A 522 23.41 13.14 16.57
CA GLU A 522 24.16 14.27 17.14
C GLU A 522 25.44 13.84 17.88
N ASN A 523 25.53 12.57 18.28
CA ASN A 523 26.65 12.04 19.05
C ASN A 523 27.84 11.65 18.14
N ILE A 524 27.68 11.69 16.82
CA ILE A 524 28.69 11.24 15.87
C ILE A 524 28.88 12.32 14.80
N LEU A 525 30.05 12.95 14.82
CA LEU A 525 30.41 13.98 13.85
C LEU A 525 31.11 13.37 12.65
N ASN A 526 30.79 13.87 11.46
CA ASN A 526 31.58 13.61 10.27
C ASN A 526 32.95 14.30 10.40
N ALA A 527 34.04 13.56 10.21
CA ALA A 527 35.40 14.06 10.40
C ALA A 527 35.79 15.20 9.43
N MET A 528 35.14 15.31 8.27
CA MET A 528 35.45 16.33 7.27
C MET A 528 34.63 17.60 7.44
N SER A 529 33.31 17.47 7.67
CA SER A 529 32.43 18.64 7.81
C SER A 529 32.31 19.15 9.25
N GLY A 530 32.66 18.34 10.25
CA GLY A 530 32.46 18.64 11.67
C GLY A 530 30.98 18.68 12.09
N THR A 531 30.05 18.26 11.22
CA THR A 531 28.61 18.23 11.50
C THR A 531 28.15 16.84 11.88
N PRO A 532 27.03 16.70 12.63
CA PRO A 532 26.39 15.40 12.83
C PRO A 532 26.19 14.63 11.52
N ILE A 533 26.42 13.31 11.55
CA ILE A 533 26.06 12.42 10.45
C ILE A 533 24.54 12.31 10.32
N GLY A 534 24.04 12.01 9.12
CA GLY A 534 22.60 11.88 8.91
C GLY A 534 22.20 11.42 7.51
N TYR A 535 20.93 11.04 7.40
CA TYR A 535 20.23 10.86 6.12
C TYR A 535 19.30 12.04 5.88
N LYS A 536 19.30 12.57 4.66
CA LYS A 536 18.38 13.64 4.24
C LYS A 536 17.18 13.03 3.52
N LEU A 537 15.97 13.28 4.04
CA LEU A 537 14.72 13.02 3.35
C LEU A 537 14.41 14.20 2.42
N VAL A 538 14.31 13.91 1.13
CA VAL A 538 13.87 14.87 0.10
C VAL A 538 12.48 14.44 -0.36
N PRO A 539 11.41 15.05 0.16
CA PRO A 539 10.07 14.72 -0.28
C PRO A 539 9.83 15.24 -1.71
N HIS A 540 9.00 14.52 -2.47
CA HIS A 540 8.37 15.13 -3.63
C HIS A 540 7.38 16.18 -3.14
N TYR A 541 7.47 17.40 -3.68
CA TYR A 541 6.50 18.45 -3.39
C TYR A 541 5.14 18.06 -3.98
N SER A 542 4.16 17.82 -3.11
CA SER A 542 2.79 17.43 -3.48
C SER A 542 1.77 18.26 -2.72
N GLN A 543 0.60 18.47 -3.31
CA GLN A 543 -0.54 19.05 -2.61
C GLN A 543 -1.04 18.08 -1.54
N MET A 544 -1.17 18.56 -0.30
CA MET A 544 -1.73 17.78 0.82
C MET A 544 -3.24 17.60 0.68
N LEU A 545 -3.86 16.93 1.66
CA LEU A 545 -5.29 16.64 1.68
C LEU A 545 -6.14 17.90 1.40
N LEU A 546 -7.03 17.80 0.41
CA LEU A 546 -7.95 18.87 -0.02
C LEU A 546 -9.25 18.91 0.77
N ALA A 547 -9.62 17.81 1.42
CA ALA A 547 -10.80 17.76 2.27
C ALA A 547 -10.70 18.84 3.36
N HIS A 548 -11.84 19.45 3.72
CA HIS A 548 -11.87 20.49 4.74
C HIS A 548 -11.39 19.92 6.08
N ALA A 549 -10.69 20.69 6.90
CA ALA A 549 -10.16 20.20 8.18
C ALA A 549 -11.25 19.69 9.15
N ASP A 550 -12.49 20.16 8.99
CA ASP A 550 -13.66 19.73 9.76
C ASP A 550 -14.41 18.52 9.14
N SER A 551 -13.95 17.96 8.01
CA SER A 551 -14.53 16.75 7.46
C SER A 551 -14.15 15.53 8.32
N LEU A 552 -15.06 14.53 8.36
CA LEU A 552 -14.88 13.29 9.11
C LEU A 552 -13.74 12.41 8.59
#